data_AF-A0A553NAY7-F1
#
_entry.id   AF-A0A553NAY7-F1
#
_cell.length_a   1.000
_cell.length_b   1.000
_cell.length_c   1.000
_cell.angle_alpha   90.00
_cell.angle_beta   90.00
_cell.angle_gamma   90.00
#
_symmetry.space_group_name_H-M   'P 1'
#
loop_
_entity.id
_entity.type
_entity.pdbx_description
1 polymer ?
#
loop_
_entity_poly.entity_id
_entity_poly.type
_entity_poly.pdbx_seq_one_letter_code
_entity_poly.pdbx_strand_id
1 'polypeptide(L)'
;AEIDHKYEEVISSLQSRIKQLEAGDRKQAQSERAEDSHRKDLIQGLKAENVQHLERIRSLEKELIDHQDRITVLQVQLESASVTSELTSPVKEPVVKGPPSGHRPSSTGRSETAHSYPLRVEDVRIQSVELLSQFGETISELVAGFSDFLTYWEHRLKDTHLDGPLTDSADQLSKLLLQNVKYLKPIEEAFQTGLSEVLARKSRDSSGILRHFQKLAAVFNRYVSYVMELEPHMLACLQIESNAYSCPPGQRERNAQLQNRIRSFNRVLERVSHYLTELQKEHESEVVEAIENLTVAVSQIHQETTELYNIYSAKAVEENGLPTVTDQLKNTNQCIVASLSSIANGENAISRLLSDNMPRIITLIRVGLQFQSHPEPSPEEESPPAAVEPQDLPDSNASGLTQELELIQGENDILLKTIEDLQQKVKKAEETKEHWNLEFQLLQLKYDRCRASSGQESLLAETDQDKLLSERELELKRHFQDRMQEIVAEKLMADSQATSFLLECVALERRYRSAEKRREHLIEELRKAEAQTVVLKEEVDTTAANYEGQLSLMTEHVARMNEKLTMKTDEIDSLKYELSHKGKKKK
;
A
#
# COMPACT_ATOMS: atom_id res chain seq x y z
N ALA A 1 -59.10 -25.71 -63.87
CA ALA A 1 -58.70 -27.10 -63.56
C ALA A 1 -57.22 -27.19 -63.20
N GLU A 2 -56.26 -27.14 -64.14
CA GLU A 2 -54.82 -27.25 -63.81
C GLU A 2 -54.27 -26.04 -63.02
N ILE A 3 -54.76 -24.84 -63.31
CA ILE A 3 -54.35 -23.62 -62.62
C ILE A 3 -54.88 -23.63 -61.18
N ASP A 4 -56.12 -24.04 -60.98
CA ASP A 4 -56.73 -24.15 -59.64
C ASP A 4 -56.00 -25.19 -58.77
N HIS A 5 -55.60 -26.32 -59.38
CA HIS A 5 -54.85 -27.35 -58.68
C HIS A 5 -53.47 -26.87 -58.22
N LYS A 6 -52.76 -26.10 -59.05
CA LYS A 6 -51.48 -25.46 -58.67
C LYS A 6 -51.66 -24.46 -57.54
N TYR A 7 -52.74 -23.68 -57.54
CA TYR A 7 -53.03 -22.76 -56.44
C TYR A 7 -53.37 -23.50 -55.14
N GLU A 8 -54.10 -24.61 -55.20
CA GLU A 8 -54.36 -25.46 -54.03
C GLU A 8 -53.09 -26.09 -53.47
N GLU A 9 -52.17 -26.57 -54.31
CA GLU A 9 -50.87 -27.07 -53.87
C GLU A 9 -50.05 -25.97 -53.18
N VAL A 10 -49.99 -24.76 -53.77
CA VAL A 10 -49.28 -23.63 -53.16
C VAL A 10 -49.92 -23.23 -51.82
N ILE A 11 -51.25 -23.14 -51.74
CA ILE A 11 -51.96 -22.82 -50.50
C ILE A 11 -51.69 -23.89 -49.43
N SER A 12 -51.72 -25.18 -49.78
CA SER A 12 -51.44 -26.26 -48.84
C SER A 12 -49.99 -26.24 -48.34
N SER A 13 -49.02 -25.93 -49.22
CA SER A 13 -47.61 -25.80 -48.84
C SER A 13 -47.40 -24.60 -47.91
N LEU A 14 -48.02 -23.45 -48.18
CA LEU A 14 -47.95 -22.26 -47.33
C LEU A 14 -48.62 -22.52 -45.98
N GLN A 15 -49.78 -23.18 -45.94
CA GLN A 15 -50.42 -23.58 -44.69
C GLN A 15 -49.57 -24.54 -43.86
N SER A 16 -48.88 -25.48 -44.51
CA SER A 16 -47.93 -26.38 -43.83
C SER A 16 -46.74 -25.61 -43.26
N ARG A 17 -46.23 -24.61 -43.99
CA ARG A 17 -45.11 -23.78 -43.56
C ARG A 17 -45.49 -22.88 -42.39
N ILE A 18 -46.68 -22.29 -42.42
CA ILE A 18 -47.22 -21.49 -41.31
C ILE A 18 -47.33 -22.36 -40.05
N LYS A 19 -47.90 -23.58 -40.15
CA LYS A 19 -47.98 -24.50 -39.01
C LYS A 19 -46.62 -24.88 -38.45
N GLN A 20 -45.60 -25.04 -39.30
CA GLN A 20 -44.23 -25.31 -38.85
C GLN A 20 -43.62 -24.11 -38.11
N LEU A 21 -43.83 -22.89 -38.62
CA LEU A 21 -43.36 -21.66 -37.97
C LEU A 21 -44.05 -21.44 -36.62
N GLU A 22 -45.38 -21.58 -36.57
CA GLU A 22 -46.14 -21.49 -35.31
C GLU A 22 -45.70 -22.54 -34.28
N ALA A 23 -45.33 -23.75 -34.71
CA ALA A 23 -44.79 -24.77 -33.83
C ALA A 23 -43.36 -24.44 -33.33
N GLY A 24 -42.55 -23.78 -34.18
CA GLY A 24 -41.24 -23.24 -33.81
C GLY A 24 -41.36 -22.15 -32.75
N ASP A 25 -42.21 -21.16 -32.99
CA ASP A 25 -42.44 -20.04 -32.07
C ASP A 25 -42.95 -20.53 -30.70
N ARG A 26 -43.83 -21.54 -30.69
CA ARG A 26 -44.31 -22.15 -29.44
C ARG A 26 -43.20 -22.85 -28.66
N LYS A 27 -42.28 -23.54 -29.33
CA LYS A 27 -41.13 -24.19 -28.68
C LYS A 27 -40.14 -23.16 -28.14
N GLN A 28 -39.88 -22.11 -28.91
CA GLN A 28 -39.02 -21.00 -28.48
C GLN A 28 -39.61 -20.30 -27.25
N ALA A 29 -40.90 -19.95 -27.28
CA ALA A 29 -41.57 -19.35 -26.14
C ALA A 29 -41.61 -20.26 -24.89
N GLN A 30 -41.62 -21.58 -25.06
CA GLN A 30 -41.49 -22.53 -23.94
C GLN A 30 -40.06 -22.56 -23.37
N SER A 31 -39.04 -22.50 -24.23
CA SER A 31 -37.64 -22.43 -23.82
C SER A 31 -37.34 -21.14 -23.04
N GLU A 32 -37.81 -19.99 -23.56
CA GLU A 32 -37.64 -18.68 -22.92
C GLU A 32 -38.30 -18.66 -21.54
N ARG A 33 -39.51 -19.23 -21.39
CA ARG A 33 -40.17 -19.35 -20.08
C ARG A 33 -39.43 -20.25 -19.09
N ALA A 34 -38.79 -21.32 -19.57
CA ALA A 34 -37.99 -22.21 -18.72
C ALA A 34 -36.71 -21.51 -18.24
N GLU A 35 -36.04 -20.76 -19.13
CA GLU A 35 -34.89 -19.93 -18.78
C GLU A 35 -35.25 -18.82 -17.80
N ASP A 36 -36.38 -18.14 -18.00
CA ASP A 36 -36.86 -17.11 -17.08
C ASP A 36 -37.17 -17.68 -15.69
N SER A 37 -37.74 -18.90 -15.62
CA SER A 37 -37.94 -19.61 -14.35
C SER A 37 -36.60 -19.92 -13.68
N HIS A 38 -35.62 -20.43 -14.43
CA HIS A 38 -34.30 -20.76 -13.89
C HIS A 38 -33.56 -19.51 -13.38
N ARG A 39 -33.61 -18.41 -14.12
CA ARG A 39 -33.05 -17.11 -13.69
C ARG A 39 -33.74 -16.60 -12.43
N LYS A 40 -35.06 -16.76 -12.30
CA LYS A 40 -35.80 -16.37 -11.12
C LYS A 40 -35.39 -17.16 -9.88
N ASP A 41 -35.19 -18.47 -10.02
CA ASP A 41 -34.73 -19.34 -8.93
C ASP A 41 -33.30 -19.00 -8.50
N LEU A 42 -32.40 -18.72 -9.45
CA LEU A 42 -31.04 -18.26 -9.16
C LEU A 42 -31.03 -16.93 -8.41
N ILE A 43 -31.86 -15.97 -8.83
CA ILE A 43 -32.00 -14.67 -8.15
C ILE A 43 -32.55 -14.87 -6.73
N GLN A 44 -33.48 -15.80 -6.50
CA GLN A 44 -33.96 -16.12 -5.16
C GLN A 44 -32.87 -16.76 -4.28
N GLY A 45 -32.06 -17.68 -4.84
CA GLY A 45 -30.91 -18.27 -4.15
C GLY A 45 -29.91 -17.20 -3.72
N LEU A 46 -29.49 -16.35 -4.65
CA LEU A 46 -28.56 -15.24 -4.37
C LEU A 46 -29.12 -14.25 -3.34
N LYS A 47 -30.43 -13.99 -3.35
CA LYS A 47 -31.08 -13.16 -2.31
C LYS A 47 -31.03 -13.82 -0.94
N ALA A 48 -31.23 -15.13 -0.86
CA ALA A 48 -31.15 -15.87 0.41
C ALA A 48 -29.72 -15.88 0.97
N GLU A 49 -28.72 -16.12 0.11
CA GLU A 49 -27.29 -16.06 0.48
C GLU A 49 -26.90 -14.66 0.96
N ASN A 50 -27.37 -13.60 0.29
CA ASN A 50 -27.09 -12.22 0.68
C ASN A 50 -27.68 -11.90 2.07
N VAL A 51 -28.89 -12.40 2.39
CA VAL A 51 -29.47 -12.27 3.74
C VAL A 51 -28.61 -13.00 4.78
N GLN A 52 -28.14 -14.22 4.49
CA GLN A 52 -27.25 -14.96 5.39
C GLN A 52 -25.92 -14.24 5.63
N HIS A 53 -25.31 -13.67 4.59
CA HIS A 53 -24.08 -12.90 4.72
C HIS A 53 -24.29 -11.63 5.55
N LEU A 54 -25.41 -10.92 5.36
CA LEU A 54 -25.75 -9.75 6.18
C LEU A 54 -25.97 -10.11 7.66
N GLU A 55 -26.60 -11.25 7.94
CA GLU A 55 -26.73 -11.75 9.32
C GLU A 55 -25.37 -12.12 9.92
N ARG A 56 -24.47 -12.71 9.13
CA ARG A 56 -23.10 -13.02 9.59
C ARG A 56 -22.31 -11.76 9.87
N ILE A 57 -22.38 -10.74 9.02
CA ILE A 57 -21.73 -9.44 9.25
C ILE A 57 -22.23 -8.83 10.57
N ARG A 58 -23.55 -8.78 10.78
CA ARG A 58 -24.13 -8.27 12.04
C ARG A 58 -23.65 -9.05 13.28
N SER A 59 -23.49 -10.38 13.16
CA SER A 59 -22.96 -11.18 14.26
C SER A 59 -21.51 -10.84 14.58
N LEU A 60 -20.67 -10.65 13.56
CA LEU A 60 -19.26 -10.29 13.71
C LEU A 60 -19.10 -8.86 14.24
N GLU A 61 -19.94 -7.93 13.82
CA GLU A 61 -19.99 -6.56 14.37
C GLU A 61 -20.32 -6.58 15.86
N LYS A 62 -21.26 -7.44 16.29
CA LYS A 62 -21.58 -7.62 17.71
C LYS A 62 -20.41 -8.21 18.49
N GLU A 63 -19.76 -9.26 17.96
CA GLU A 63 -18.56 -9.85 18.58
C GLU A 63 -17.43 -8.83 18.72
N LEU A 64 -17.24 -7.96 17.72
CA LEU A 64 -16.25 -6.88 17.76
C LEU A 64 -16.54 -5.87 18.88
N ILE A 65 -17.81 -5.47 19.04
CA ILE A 65 -18.24 -4.57 20.12
C ILE A 65 -18.00 -5.23 21.49
N ASP A 66 -18.37 -6.50 21.66
CA ASP A 66 -18.16 -7.24 22.91
C ASP A 66 -16.66 -7.35 23.25
N HIS A 67 -15.80 -7.56 22.24
CA HIS A 67 -14.34 -7.54 22.42
C HIS A 67 -13.82 -6.15 22.79
N GLN A 68 -14.35 -5.09 22.19
CA GLN A 68 -13.99 -3.72 22.50
C GLN A 68 -14.38 -3.35 23.94
N ASP A 69 -15.58 -3.72 24.38
CA ASP A 69 -16.04 -3.52 25.77
C ASP A 69 -15.19 -4.31 26.76
N ARG A 70 -14.73 -5.50 26.38
CA ARG A 70 -13.81 -6.27 27.23
C ARG A 70 -12.44 -5.60 27.34
N ILE A 71 -11.95 -4.98 26.26
CA ILE A 71 -10.71 -4.21 26.28
C ILE A 71 -10.85 -2.98 27.17
N THR A 72 -11.97 -2.24 27.10
CA THR A 72 -12.18 -1.06 27.96
C THR A 72 -12.29 -1.45 29.43
N VAL A 73 -12.97 -2.55 29.77
CA VAL A 73 -13.00 -3.06 31.14
C VAL A 73 -11.61 -3.44 31.64
N LEU A 74 -10.80 -4.12 30.82
CA LEU A 74 -9.42 -4.46 31.18
C LEU A 74 -8.54 -3.21 31.35
N GLN A 75 -8.75 -2.17 30.54
CA GLN A 75 -8.06 -0.88 30.69
C GLN A 75 -8.43 -0.18 32.01
N VAL A 76 -9.73 -0.13 32.36
CA VAL A 76 -10.20 0.44 33.63
C VAL A 76 -9.70 -0.36 34.84
N GLN A 77 -9.61 -1.69 34.72
CA GLN A 77 -9.02 -2.53 35.77
C GLN A 77 -7.52 -2.27 35.94
N LEU A 78 -6.80 -1.99 34.85
CA LEU A 78 -5.40 -1.62 34.89
C LEU A 78 -5.20 -0.24 35.54
N GLU A 79 -6.04 0.74 35.19
CA GLU A 79 -6.01 2.10 35.76
C GLU A 79 -6.41 2.12 37.24
N SER A 80 -7.39 1.31 37.64
CA SER A 80 -7.74 1.19 39.06
C SER A 80 -6.65 0.49 39.87
N ALA A 81 -5.95 -0.50 39.31
CA ALA A 81 -4.79 -1.12 39.93
C ALA A 81 -3.60 -0.14 40.08
N SER A 82 -3.38 0.75 39.11
CA SER A 82 -2.35 1.80 39.24
C SER A 82 -2.73 2.86 40.29
N VAL A 83 -4.00 3.26 40.37
CA VAL A 83 -4.47 4.23 41.39
C VAL A 83 -4.40 3.66 42.81
N THR A 84 -4.61 2.35 43.01
CA THR A 84 -4.40 1.73 44.33
C THR A 84 -2.94 1.70 44.78
N SER A 85 -1.98 1.79 43.84
CA SER A 85 -0.55 1.89 44.15
C SER A 85 -0.15 3.30 44.62
N GLU A 86 -0.84 4.35 44.17
CA GLU A 86 -0.50 5.75 44.48
C GLU A 86 -1.05 6.24 45.82
N LEU A 87 -2.06 5.57 46.40
CA LEU A 87 -2.71 5.97 47.66
C LEU A 87 -1.92 5.63 48.94
N THR A 88 -0.67 5.16 48.85
CA THR A 88 0.16 4.77 50.02
C THR A 88 1.30 5.73 50.41
N SER A 89 1.40 6.94 49.84
CA SER A 89 2.42 7.93 50.27
C SER A 89 1.81 9.25 50.79
N PRO A 90 2.24 9.79 51.95
CA PRO A 90 1.61 10.96 52.56
C PRO A 90 2.25 12.30 52.13
N VAL A 91 1.36 13.19 51.67
CA VAL A 91 1.31 14.68 51.71
C VAL A 91 2.50 15.44 52.33
N LYS A 92 3.00 16.47 51.59
CA LYS A 92 3.35 17.82 52.10
C LYS A 92 3.68 18.84 50.99
N GLU A 93 2.92 19.95 50.97
CA GLU A 93 3.27 21.29 50.45
C GLU A 93 3.61 22.22 51.65
N PRO A 94 3.98 23.54 51.54
CA PRO A 94 4.34 24.41 50.38
C PRO A 94 5.61 25.30 50.63
N VAL A 95 5.90 26.28 49.73
CA VAL A 95 6.39 27.68 50.00
C VAL A 95 7.73 28.16 49.34
N VAL A 96 7.58 29.11 48.37
CA VAL A 96 8.30 30.41 48.12
C VAL A 96 9.40 30.63 47.03
N LYS A 97 8.98 31.43 46.02
CA LYS A 97 9.52 32.65 45.34
C LYS A 97 11.00 32.81 44.92
N GLY A 98 11.17 33.13 43.63
CA GLY A 98 11.97 34.30 43.17
C GLY A 98 13.17 34.02 42.22
N PRO A 99 13.55 34.96 41.31
CA PRO A 99 13.96 34.68 39.90
C PRO A 99 15.36 35.25 39.53
N PRO A 100 15.72 35.52 38.24
CA PRO A 100 15.83 34.68 37.05
C PRO A 100 17.24 34.72 36.41
N SER A 101 17.64 33.67 35.68
CA SER A 101 18.75 33.67 34.72
C SER A 101 18.64 32.38 33.91
N GLY A 102 18.06 32.37 32.72
CA GLY A 102 18.76 32.81 31.53
C GLY A 102 19.45 31.61 30.89
N HIS A 103 18.70 30.79 30.14
CA HIS A 103 19.12 30.17 28.88
C HIS A 103 17.95 29.40 28.27
N ARG A 104 17.74 29.68 26.99
CA ARG A 104 16.71 29.24 26.07
C ARG A 104 16.81 27.72 25.83
N PRO A 105 15.77 26.89 26.02
CA PRO A 105 15.78 25.54 25.49
C PRO A 105 15.32 25.56 24.03
N SER A 106 16.18 25.03 23.17
CA SER A 106 15.86 24.63 21.81
C SER A 106 14.75 23.59 21.82
N SER A 107 13.59 23.93 21.27
CA SER A 107 12.54 22.97 20.94
C SER A 107 12.97 22.12 19.74
N THR A 108 13.73 21.06 20.00
CA THR A 108 13.87 19.93 19.05
C THR A 108 12.77 18.93 19.34
N GLY A 109 11.58 19.17 18.77
CA GLY A 109 10.60 18.11 18.56
C GLY A 109 11.14 17.16 17.50
N ARG A 110 11.94 16.17 17.93
CA ARG A 110 12.28 15.02 17.09
C ARG A 110 11.06 14.11 17.08
N SER A 111 10.25 14.26 16.03
CA SER A 111 9.25 13.27 15.64
C SER A 111 9.94 11.91 15.46
N GLU A 112 9.43 10.89 16.15
CA GLU A 112 9.91 9.52 16.12
C GLU A 112 9.80 8.96 14.70
N THR A 113 10.90 9.03 13.95
CA THR A 113 11.05 8.35 12.66
C THR A 113 11.04 6.84 12.89
N ALA A 114 10.02 6.17 12.35
CA ALA A 114 9.87 4.72 12.34
C ALA A 114 11.10 4.04 11.72
N HIS A 115 11.81 3.26 12.54
CA HIS A 115 12.96 2.45 12.11
C HIS A 115 12.48 1.09 11.58
N SER A 116 12.77 0.89 10.30
CA SER A 116 13.21 -0.31 9.58
C SER A 116 13.02 -1.70 10.21
N TYR A 117 12.31 -2.57 9.48
CA TYR A 117 12.72 -3.96 9.25
C TYR A 117 12.64 -4.25 7.74
N PRO A 118 13.54 -5.08 7.19
CA PRO A 118 13.57 -5.37 5.77
C PRO A 118 12.41 -6.31 5.42
N LEU A 119 11.46 -5.81 4.63
CA LEU A 119 10.61 -6.67 3.81
C LEU A 119 11.53 -7.60 2.99
N ARG A 120 11.21 -8.89 2.87
CA ARG A 120 11.97 -9.76 1.96
C ARG A 120 11.94 -9.12 0.57
N VAL A 121 13.08 -9.07 -0.11
CA VAL A 121 13.24 -8.46 -1.44
C VAL A 121 12.19 -8.97 -2.44
N GLU A 122 11.70 -10.19 -2.24
CA GLU A 122 10.64 -10.81 -3.04
C GLU A 122 9.24 -10.27 -2.74
N ASP A 123 8.91 -9.98 -1.48
CA ASP A 123 7.62 -9.40 -1.08
C ASP A 123 7.50 -7.95 -1.56
N VAL A 124 8.59 -7.18 -1.44
CA VAL A 124 8.71 -5.83 -2.01
C VAL A 124 8.50 -5.88 -3.52
N ARG A 125 9.06 -6.88 -4.20
CA ARG A 125 8.97 -7.04 -5.66
C ARG A 125 7.54 -7.35 -6.10
N ILE A 126 6.89 -8.33 -5.49
CA ILE A 126 5.52 -8.73 -5.85
C ILE A 126 4.57 -7.56 -5.66
N GLN A 127 4.65 -6.88 -4.51
CA GLN A 127 3.81 -5.71 -4.22
C GLN A 127 4.09 -4.53 -5.17
N SER A 128 5.35 -4.31 -5.56
CA SER A 128 5.70 -3.28 -6.55
C SER A 128 5.13 -3.61 -7.93
N VAL A 129 5.19 -4.88 -8.34
CA VAL A 129 4.69 -5.35 -9.62
C VAL A 129 3.16 -5.24 -9.70
N GLU A 130 2.46 -5.60 -8.63
CA GLU A 130 1.00 -5.44 -8.54
C GLU A 130 0.60 -3.97 -8.67
N LEU A 131 1.24 -3.09 -7.89
CA LEU A 131 0.97 -1.66 -7.92
C LEU A 131 1.27 -1.05 -9.30
N LEU A 132 2.41 -1.38 -9.90
CA LEU A 132 2.77 -0.88 -11.23
C LEU A 132 1.85 -1.43 -12.32
N SER A 133 1.36 -2.66 -12.20
CA SER A 133 0.37 -3.22 -13.14
C SER A 133 -0.96 -2.44 -13.06
N GLN A 134 -1.44 -2.13 -11.86
CA GLN A 134 -2.65 -1.32 -11.66
C GLN A 134 -2.50 0.09 -12.24
N PHE A 135 -1.34 0.73 -12.04
CA PHE A 135 -1.02 1.99 -12.71
C PHE A 135 -1.01 1.85 -14.24
N GLY A 136 -0.46 0.76 -14.77
CA GLY A 136 -0.38 0.51 -16.20
C GLY A 136 -1.75 0.39 -16.86
N GLU A 137 -2.67 -0.36 -16.26
CA GLU A 137 -4.06 -0.49 -16.73
C GLU A 137 -4.75 0.88 -16.73
N THR A 138 -4.63 1.62 -15.63
CA THR A 138 -5.26 2.95 -15.50
C THR A 138 -4.69 3.97 -16.49
N ILE A 139 -3.38 3.92 -16.76
CA ILE A 139 -2.72 4.80 -17.74
C ILE A 139 -3.20 4.47 -19.16
N SER A 140 -3.33 3.19 -19.52
CA SER A 140 -3.88 2.77 -20.82
C SER A 140 -5.32 3.28 -21.00
N GLU A 141 -6.16 3.18 -19.96
CA GLU A 141 -7.53 3.74 -19.99
C GLU A 141 -7.54 5.26 -20.17
N LEU A 142 -6.64 5.99 -19.49
CA LEU A 142 -6.51 7.43 -19.65
C LEU A 142 -6.05 7.83 -21.05
N VAL A 143 -5.05 7.14 -21.60
CA VAL A 143 -4.56 7.38 -22.95
C VAL A 143 -5.66 7.18 -23.98
N ALA A 144 -6.48 6.14 -23.82
CA ALA A 144 -7.67 5.92 -24.63
C ALA A 144 -8.69 7.06 -24.47
N GLY A 145 -9.01 7.45 -23.23
CA GLY A 145 -9.94 8.54 -22.93
C GLY A 145 -9.52 9.88 -23.53
N PHE A 146 -8.25 10.27 -23.40
CA PHE A 146 -7.70 11.49 -24.03
C PHE A 146 -7.68 11.39 -25.55
N SER A 147 -7.37 10.22 -26.11
CA SER A 147 -7.41 10.00 -27.56
C SER A 147 -8.83 10.19 -28.11
N ASP A 148 -9.82 9.60 -27.45
CA ASP A 148 -11.23 9.73 -27.78
C ASP A 148 -11.68 11.18 -27.69
N PHE A 149 -11.37 11.87 -26.59
CA PHE A 149 -11.69 13.29 -26.41
C PHE A 149 -11.18 14.16 -27.57
N LEU A 150 -9.89 14.04 -27.91
CA LEU A 150 -9.29 14.83 -29.00
C LEU A 150 -9.87 14.45 -30.37
N THR A 151 -10.22 13.18 -30.58
CA THR A 151 -10.85 12.71 -31.82
C THR A 151 -12.26 13.26 -31.97
N TYR A 152 -13.08 13.21 -30.92
CA TYR A 152 -14.42 13.77 -30.94
C TYR A 152 -14.41 15.30 -30.98
N TRP A 153 -13.40 15.95 -30.43
CA TRP A 153 -13.20 17.39 -30.60
C TRP A 153 -12.92 17.76 -32.07
N GLU A 154 -12.19 16.91 -32.79
CA GLU A 154 -11.95 17.08 -34.24
C GLU A 154 -13.24 16.92 -35.04
N HIS A 155 -14.05 15.90 -34.72
CA HIS A 155 -15.38 15.73 -35.31
C HIS A 155 -16.29 16.92 -35.01
N ARG A 156 -16.23 17.47 -33.80
CA ARG A 156 -17.02 18.64 -33.42
C ARG A 156 -16.70 19.84 -34.30
N LEU A 157 -15.43 20.09 -34.59
CA LEU A 157 -15.02 21.18 -35.49
C LEU A 157 -15.65 21.03 -36.86
N LYS A 158 -15.65 19.82 -37.42
CA LYS A 158 -16.30 19.51 -38.71
C LYS A 158 -17.81 19.72 -38.65
N ASP A 159 -18.46 19.20 -37.61
CA ASP A 159 -19.91 19.28 -37.44
C ASP A 159 -20.40 20.72 -37.24
N THR A 160 -19.59 21.60 -36.65
CA THR A 160 -19.94 23.02 -36.48
C THR A 160 -19.76 23.87 -37.74
N HIS A 161 -18.96 23.41 -38.70
CA HIS A 161 -18.58 24.18 -39.89
C HIS A 161 -19.16 23.60 -41.20
N LEU A 162 -20.22 22.79 -41.12
CA LEU A 162 -20.83 22.10 -42.27
C LEU A 162 -21.17 22.99 -43.48
N ASP A 163 -21.41 24.30 -43.30
CA ASP A 163 -21.86 25.23 -44.35
C ASP A 163 -20.84 26.31 -44.80
N GLY A 164 -19.58 26.30 -44.32
CA GLY A 164 -18.59 27.34 -44.68
C GLY A 164 -17.12 26.89 -44.60
N PRO A 165 -16.19 27.61 -45.27
CA PRO A 165 -14.76 27.29 -45.17
C PRO A 165 -14.30 27.42 -43.71
N LEU A 166 -13.51 26.45 -43.25
CA LEU A 166 -12.89 26.52 -41.94
C LEU A 166 -12.03 27.80 -41.85
N THR A 167 -12.03 28.42 -40.68
CA THR A 167 -11.08 29.49 -40.40
C THR A 167 -9.66 28.91 -40.32
N ASP A 168 -8.64 29.69 -40.65
CA ASP A 168 -7.23 29.25 -40.60
C ASP A 168 -6.87 28.61 -39.24
N SER A 169 -7.45 29.13 -38.15
CA SER A 169 -7.30 28.57 -36.79
C SER A 169 -7.94 27.19 -36.62
N ALA A 170 -9.10 26.94 -37.23
CA ALA A 170 -9.81 25.65 -37.15
C ALA A 170 -9.12 24.58 -38.02
N ASP A 171 -8.59 24.97 -39.18
CA ASP A 171 -7.79 24.09 -40.04
C ASP A 171 -6.47 23.68 -39.38
N GLN A 172 -5.79 24.63 -38.74
CA GLN A 172 -4.57 24.34 -37.98
C GLN A 172 -4.88 23.44 -36.77
N LEU A 173 -6.00 23.67 -36.08
CA LEU A 173 -6.44 22.82 -34.96
C LEU A 173 -6.76 21.39 -35.40
N SER A 174 -7.50 21.19 -36.50
CA SER A 174 -7.80 19.84 -37.02
C SER A 174 -6.52 19.08 -37.36
N LYS A 175 -5.54 19.73 -38.01
CA LYS A 175 -4.23 19.11 -38.31
C LYS A 175 -3.45 18.71 -37.05
N LEU A 176 -3.53 19.49 -35.98
CA LEU A 176 -2.89 19.17 -34.71
C LEU A 176 -3.64 18.01 -34.01
N LEU A 177 -4.97 18.06 -33.94
CA LEU A 177 -5.79 17.01 -33.32
C LEU A 177 -5.59 15.64 -33.97
N LEU A 178 -5.44 15.56 -35.29
CA LEU A 178 -5.14 14.32 -36.02
C LEU A 178 -3.77 13.72 -35.69
N GLN A 179 -2.88 14.48 -35.03
CA GLN A 179 -1.59 14.00 -34.55
C GLN A 179 -1.63 13.50 -33.11
N ASN A 180 -2.79 13.50 -32.43
CA ASN A 180 -2.95 13.11 -31.02
C ASN A 180 -2.27 11.77 -30.68
N VAL A 181 -2.46 10.73 -31.48
CA VAL A 181 -1.91 9.38 -31.25
C VAL A 181 -0.38 9.40 -31.18
N LYS A 182 0.29 10.28 -31.95
CA LYS A 182 1.75 10.41 -31.97
C LYS A 182 2.33 10.84 -30.62
N TYR A 183 1.56 11.58 -29.82
CA TYR A 183 2.00 12.12 -28.54
C TYR A 183 1.47 11.32 -27.35
N LEU A 184 0.26 10.74 -27.46
CA LEU A 184 -0.38 9.96 -26.42
C LEU A 184 0.16 8.52 -26.34
N LYS A 185 0.27 7.81 -27.46
CA LYS A 185 0.68 6.41 -27.48
C LYS A 185 2.07 6.14 -26.88
N PRO A 186 3.08 7.01 -27.09
CA PRO A 186 4.37 6.83 -26.45
C PRO A 186 4.32 6.84 -24.91
N ILE A 187 3.32 7.48 -24.28
CA ILE A 187 3.18 7.49 -22.81
C ILE A 187 2.87 6.07 -22.33
N GLU A 188 1.88 5.44 -22.95
CA GLU A 188 1.51 4.05 -22.70
C GLU A 188 2.68 3.10 -22.98
N GLU A 189 3.32 3.23 -24.14
CA GLU A 189 4.46 2.39 -24.52
C GLU A 189 5.64 2.55 -23.55
N ALA A 190 5.95 3.77 -23.09
CA ALA A 190 7.01 4.02 -22.13
C ALA A 190 6.72 3.37 -20.77
N PHE A 191 5.47 3.44 -20.31
CA PHE A 191 5.07 2.82 -19.06
C PHE A 191 5.08 1.28 -19.15
N GLN A 192 4.49 0.72 -20.21
CA GLN A 192 4.44 -0.74 -20.44
C GLN A 192 5.84 -1.34 -20.64
N THR A 193 6.72 -0.64 -21.37
CA THR A 193 8.13 -1.03 -21.49
C THR A 193 8.79 -1.07 -20.12
N GLY A 194 8.56 -0.05 -19.28
CA GLY A 194 9.13 -0.03 -17.94
C GLY A 194 8.60 -1.13 -17.03
N LEU A 195 7.30 -1.42 -17.09
CA LEU A 195 6.70 -2.55 -16.37
C LEU A 195 7.35 -3.88 -16.81
N SER A 196 7.53 -4.08 -18.11
CA SER A 196 8.17 -5.28 -18.66
C SER A 196 9.64 -5.43 -18.27
N GLU A 197 10.40 -4.33 -18.23
CA GLU A 197 11.81 -4.31 -17.78
C GLU A 197 11.90 -4.65 -16.27
N VAL A 198 10.96 -4.15 -15.46
CA VAL A 198 10.85 -4.46 -14.02
C VAL A 198 10.49 -5.94 -13.79
N LEU A 199 9.62 -6.49 -14.64
CA LEU A 199 9.18 -7.89 -14.59
C LEU A 199 10.25 -8.89 -15.08
N ALA A 200 11.05 -8.53 -16.09
CA ALA A 200 11.94 -9.46 -16.81
C ALA A 200 13.28 -9.78 -16.12
N ARG A 201 13.69 -9.03 -15.08
CA ARG A 201 14.95 -9.16 -14.31
C ARG A 201 16.08 -10.00 -14.95
N LYS A 202 16.92 -9.36 -15.78
CA LYS A 202 18.36 -9.71 -15.90
C LYS A 202 19.30 -8.70 -15.21
N SER A 203 18.78 -7.57 -14.75
CA SER A 203 19.59 -6.52 -14.14
C SER A 203 19.50 -6.58 -12.61
N ARG A 204 20.64 -6.68 -11.95
CA ARG A 204 20.81 -6.49 -10.50
C ARG A 204 20.70 -5.02 -10.08
N ASP A 205 20.50 -4.10 -11.03
CA ASP A 205 20.52 -2.67 -10.75
C ASP A 205 19.14 -2.17 -10.29
N SER A 206 19.05 -1.77 -9.03
CA SER A 206 17.97 -0.93 -8.49
C SER A 206 17.81 0.40 -9.23
N SER A 207 18.79 0.80 -10.05
CA SER A 207 18.76 1.95 -10.96
C SER A 207 17.70 1.85 -12.08
N GLY A 208 17.08 0.69 -12.30
CA GLY A 208 16.07 0.51 -13.34
C GLY A 208 14.86 1.45 -13.18
N ILE A 209 14.25 1.50 -11.99
CA ILE A 209 13.00 2.22 -11.74
C ILE A 209 13.13 3.74 -12.00
N LEU A 210 14.23 4.36 -11.55
CA LEU A 210 14.50 5.78 -11.80
C LEU A 210 14.69 6.10 -13.29
N ARG A 211 15.37 5.21 -14.05
CA ARG A 211 15.49 5.36 -15.51
C ARG A 211 14.13 5.25 -16.21
N HIS A 212 13.19 4.47 -15.68
CA HIS A 212 11.82 4.41 -16.21
C HIS A 212 11.06 5.71 -15.98
N PHE A 213 11.14 6.28 -14.77
CA PHE A 213 10.54 7.59 -14.48
C PHE A 213 11.14 8.69 -15.36
N GLN A 214 12.44 8.64 -15.66
CA GLN A 214 13.09 9.57 -16.61
C GLN A 214 12.49 9.47 -18.02
N LYS A 215 12.39 8.25 -18.56
CA LYS A 215 11.79 8.01 -19.89
C LYS A 215 10.33 8.47 -19.92
N LEU A 216 9.54 8.13 -18.91
CA LEU A 216 8.13 8.53 -18.79
C LEU A 216 7.97 10.04 -18.71
N ALA A 217 8.77 10.72 -17.87
CA ALA A 217 8.74 12.18 -17.72
C ALA A 217 9.10 12.89 -19.03
N ALA A 218 10.09 12.40 -19.78
CA ALA A 218 10.47 12.98 -21.07
C ALA A 218 9.34 12.88 -22.11
N VAL A 219 8.67 11.72 -22.17
CA VAL A 219 7.54 11.51 -23.07
C VAL A 219 6.32 12.35 -22.65
N PHE A 220 6.02 12.41 -21.36
CA PHE A 220 4.92 13.22 -20.84
C PHE A 220 5.14 14.72 -21.09
N ASN A 221 6.35 15.24 -20.88
CA ASN A 221 6.72 16.63 -21.21
C ASN A 221 6.46 16.96 -22.69
N ARG A 222 6.72 16.01 -23.59
CA ARG A 222 6.43 16.18 -25.03
C ARG A 222 4.93 16.26 -25.29
N TYR A 223 4.12 15.47 -24.59
CA TYR A 223 2.66 15.55 -24.67
C TYR A 223 2.14 16.88 -24.12
N VAL A 224 2.65 17.35 -22.98
CA VAL A 224 2.26 18.67 -22.42
C VAL A 224 2.62 19.79 -23.40
N SER A 225 3.81 19.75 -23.99
CA SER A 225 4.21 20.73 -25.02
C SER A 225 3.25 20.74 -26.22
N TYR A 226 2.79 19.56 -26.64
CA TYR A 226 1.77 19.42 -27.67
C TYR A 226 0.44 20.05 -27.23
N VAL A 227 -0.07 19.72 -26.03
CA VAL A 227 -1.32 20.30 -25.47
C VAL A 227 -1.26 21.83 -25.39
N MET A 228 -0.12 22.40 -24.99
CA MET A 228 0.10 23.84 -24.97
C MET A 228 0.08 24.47 -26.38
N GLU A 229 0.46 23.72 -27.42
CA GLU A 229 0.32 24.16 -28.82
C GLU A 229 -1.15 24.10 -29.30
N LEU A 230 -1.97 23.15 -28.83
CA LEU A 230 -3.41 23.13 -29.16
C LEU A 230 -4.21 24.24 -28.47
N GLU A 231 -3.85 24.59 -27.23
CA GLU A 231 -4.59 25.55 -26.40
C GLU A 231 -5.02 26.82 -27.15
N PRO A 232 -4.10 27.62 -27.74
CA PRO A 232 -4.49 28.88 -28.38
C PRO A 232 -5.47 28.68 -29.53
N HIS A 233 -5.36 27.58 -30.27
CA HIS A 233 -6.25 27.26 -31.38
C HIS A 233 -7.64 26.81 -30.90
N MET A 234 -7.71 25.98 -29.84
CA MET A 234 -8.99 25.60 -29.21
C MET A 234 -9.73 26.82 -28.67
N LEU A 235 -9.02 27.70 -27.97
CA LEU A 235 -9.58 28.93 -27.42
C LEU A 235 -10.07 29.88 -28.53
N ALA A 236 -9.30 30.01 -29.63
CA ALA A 236 -9.71 30.81 -30.78
C ALA A 236 -11.00 30.30 -31.43
N CYS A 237 -11.15 28.97 -31.58
CA CYS A 237 -12.37 28.37 -32.12
C CYS A 237 -13.59 28.62 -31.22
N LEU A 238 -13.44 28.47 -29.90
CA LEU A 238 -14.50 28.79 -28.93
C LEU A 238 -14.84 30.29 -28.92
N GLN A 239 -13.86 31.16 -29.15
CA GLN A 239 -14.08 32.60 -29.25
C GLN A 239 -14.84 32.97 -30.52
N ILE A 240 -14.55 32.32 -31.65
CA ILE A 240 -15.30 32.49 -32.91
C ILE A 240 -16.75 32.03 -32.71
N GLU A 241 -16.96 30.87 -32.08
CA GLU A 241 -18.30 30.36 -31.75
C GLU A 241 -19.07 31.34 -30.85
N SER A 242 -18.40 31.95 -29.87
CA SER A 242 -18.98 32.94 -28.95
C SER A 242 -19.38 34.26 -29.63
N ASN A 243 -18.64 34.63 -30.68
CA ASN A 243 -18.86 35.84 -31.47
C ASN A 243 -19.88 35.64 -32.61
N ALA A 244 -20.31 34.40 -32.87
CA ALA A 244 -21.31 34.09 -33.88
C ALA A 244 -22.67 34.73 -33.53
N TYR A 245 -23.37 35.26 -34.53
CA TYR A 245 -24.67 35.89 -34.34
C TYR A 245 -25.75 34.91 -33.84
N SER A 246 -25.60 33.62 -34.15
CA SER A 246 -26.48 32.53 -33.72
C SER A 246 -26.23 32.05 -32.28
N CYS A 247 -25.20 32.57 -31.59
CA CYS A 247 -24.81 32.11 -30.26
C CYS A 247 -25.65 32.81 -29.16
N PRO A 248 -26.48 32.08 -28.39
CA PRO A 248 -27.26 32.65 -27.30
C PRO A 248 -26.37 33.09 -26.13
N PRO A 249 -26.84 34.01 -25.27
CA PRO A 249 -26.03 34.53 -24.15
C PRO A 249 -25.57 33.44 -23.17
N GLY A 250 -26.42 32.42 -22.91
CA GLY A 250 -26.06 31.27 -22.07
C GLY A 250 -24.93 30.41 -22.65
N GLN A 251 -24.87 30.29 -23.99
CA GLN A 251 -23.76 29.60 -24.66
C GLN A 251 -22.48 30.41 -24.65
N ARG A 252 -22.58 31.72 -24.84
CA ARG A 252 -21.42 32.63 -24.77
C ARG A 252 -20.78 32.57 -23.38
N GLU A 253 -21.60 32.56 -22.32
CA GLU A 253 -21.11 32.44 -20.95
C GLU A 253 -20.42 31.10 -20.71
N ARG A 254 -21.03 29.98 -21.13
CA ARG A 254 -20.43 28.64 -21.01
C ARG A 254 -19.14 28.50 -21.82
N ASN A 255 -19.06 29.09 -23.01
CA ASN A 255 -17.83 29.12 -23.79
C ASN A 255 -16.72 29.89 -23.08
N ALA A 256 -17.02 31.01 -22.44
CA ALA A 256 -16.04 31.75 -21.64
C ALA A 256 -15.59 30.94 -20.41
N GLN A 257 -16.50 30.25 -19.73
CA GLN A 257 -16.17 29.35 -18.62
C GLN A 257 -15.29 28.18 -19.08
N LEU A 258 -15.64 27.55 -20.20
CA LEU A 258 -14.88 26.44 -20.81
C LEU A 258 -13.46 26.89 -21.21
N GLN A 259 -13.32 28.06 -21.83
CA GLN A 259 -12.01 28.64 -22.15
C GLN A 259 -11.14 28.82 -20.90
N ASN A 260 -11.70 29.38 -19.82
CA ASN A 260 -10.97 29.58 -18.57
C ASN A 260 -10.53 28.25 -17.94
N ARG A 261 -11.40 27.23 -18.02
CA ARG A 261 -11.10 25.90 -17.48
C ARG A 261 -10.08 25.14 -18.30
N ILE A 262 -10.09 25.23 -19.63
CA ILE A 262 -9.03 24.65 -20.47
C ILE A 262 -7.66 25.21 -20.07
N ARG A 263 -7.56 26.54 -19.84
CA ARG A 263 -6.31 27.15 -19.34
C ARG A 263 -5.93 26.66 -17.94
N SER A 264 -6.90 26.51 -17.05
CA SER A 264 -6.64 26.02 -15.69
C SER A 264 -6.13 24.58 -15.72
N PHE A 265 -6.82 23.70 -16.43
CA PHE A 265 -6.44 22.31 -16.65
C PHE A 265 -5.01 22.19 -17.21
N ASN A 266 -4.68 22.92 -18.28
CA ASN A 266 -3.35 22.89 -18.89
C ASN A 266 -2.24 23.34 -17.92
N ARG A 267 -2.50 24.35 -17.09
CA ARG A 267 -1.54 24.77 -16.04
C ARG A 267 -1.29 23.68 -14.99
N VAL A 268 -2.31 22.91 -14.63
CA VAL A 268 -2.12 21.79 -13.69
C VAL A 268 -1.39 20.64 -14.40
N LEU A 269 -1.66 20.40 -15.69
CA LEU A 269 -0.93 19.43 -16.52
C LEU A 269 0.56 19.76 -16.60
N GLU A 270 0.93 21.03 -16.78
CA GLU A 270 2.32 21.51 -16.69
C GLU A 270 2.95 21.23 -15.32
N ARG A 271 2.21 21.43 -14.24
CA ARG A 271 2.69 21.13 -12.87
C ARG A 271 2.94 19.63 -12.66
N VAL A 272 2.05 18.76 -13.16
CA VAL A 272 2.28 17.31 -13.13
C VAL A 272 3.55 16.95 -13.91
N SER A 273 3.75 17.56 -15.08
CA SER A 273 4.96 17.37 -15.89
C SER A 273 6.23 17.82 -15.16
N HIS A 274 6.16 18.95 -14.45
CA HIS A 274 7.25 19.45 -13.63
C HIS A 274 7.59 18.46 -12.50
N TYR A 275 6.61 18.03 -11.70
CA TYR A 275 6.86 17.09 -10.61
C TYR A 275 7.34 15.71 -11.09
N LEU A 276 6.86 15.22 -12.24
CA LEU A 276 7.40 14.01 -12.87
C LEU A 276 8.89 14.16 -13.25
N THR A 277 9.32 15.37 -13.63
CA THR A 277 10.72 15.66 -13.93
C THR A 277 11.56 15.77 -12.65
N GLU A 278 10.98 16.27 -11.56
CA GLU A 278 11.62 16.35 -10.24
C GLU A 278 11.89 14.96 -9.62
N LEU A 279 11.17 13.91 -10.04
CA LEU A 279 11.44 12.52 -9.63
C LEU A 279 12.81 11.99 -10.06
N GLN A 280 13.53 12.74 -10.90
CA GLN A 280 14.85 12.36 -11.41
C GLN A 280 15.99 12.74 -10.47
N LYS A 281 15.70 13.46 -9.38
CA LYS A 281 16.68 13.90 -8.39
C LYS A 281 17.27 12.72 -7.61
N GLU A 282 18.51 12.85 -7.17
CA GLU A 282 19.26 11.77 -6.52
C GLU A 282 18.98 11.69 -5.00
N HIS A 283 18.48 12.78 -4.40
CA HIS A 283 18.24 12.85 -2.97
C HIS A 283 16.86 12.31 -2.58
N GLU A 284 16.83 11.34 -1.67
CA GLU A 284 15.59 10.70 -1.18
C GLU A 284 14.54 11.72 -0.72
N SER A 285 14.94 12.73 0.06
CA SER A 285 14.01 13.75 0.58
C SER A 285 13.34 14.54 -0.54
N GLU A 286 14.07 14.85 -1.62
CA GLU A 286 13.55 15.62 -2.74
C GLU A 286 12.63 14.78 -3.62
N VAL A 287 12.95 13.49 -3.80
CA VAL A 287 12.10 12.55 -4.54
C VAL A 287 10.78 12.31 -3.80
N VAL A 288 10.82 12.13 -2.46
CA VAL A 288 9.61 11.96 -1.65
C VAL A 288 8.74 13.20 -1.72
N GLU A 289 9.32 14.40 -1.58
CA GLU A 289 8.60 15.67 -1.72
C GLU A 289 7.99 15.82 -3.13
N ALA A 290 8.72 15.44 -4.18
CA ALA A 290 8.22 15.46 -5.56
C ALA A 290 7.02 14.52 -5.75
N ILE A 291 6.96 13.37 -5.08
CA ILE A 291 5.83 12.42 -5.17
C ILE A 291 4.61 12.91 -4.40
N GLU A 292 4.81 13.50 -3.22
CA GLU A 292 3.72 14.12 -2.47
C GLU A 292 3.09 15.24 -3.30
N ASN A 293 3.93 16.10 -3.89
CA ASN A 293 3.49 17.17 -4.77
C ASN A 293 2.84 16.65 -6.07
N LEU A 294 3.36 15.57 -6.65
CA LEU A 294 2.75 14.89 -7.80
C LEU A 294 1.37 14.36 -7.46
N THR A 295 1.21 13.72 -6.31
CA THR A 295 -0.07 13.18 -5.83
C THR A 295 -1.10 14.29 -5.72
N VAL A 296 -0.73 15.41 -5.10
CA VAL A 296 -1.59 16.60 -5.00
C VAL A 296 -1.93 17.17 -6.37
N ALA A 297 -0.96 17.24 -7.29
CA ALA A 297 -1.17 17.74 -8.64
C ALA A 297 -2.11 16.85 -9.45
N VAL A 298 -2.01 15.51 -9.35
CA VAL A 298 -2.93 14.57 -9.99
C VAL A 298 -4.35 14.71 -9.44
N SER A 299 -4.53 14.89 -8.13
CA SER A 299 -5.85 15.19 -7.56
C SER A 299 -6.43 16.50 -8.08
N GLN A 300 -5.59 17.52 -8.29
CA GLN A 300 -6.00 18.81 -8.87
C GLN A 300 -6.37 18.68 -10.34
N ILE A 301 -5.67 17.86 -11.13
CA ILE A 301 -6.06 17.56 -12.52
C ILE A 301 -7.46 16.94 -12.53
N HIS A 302 -7.70 15.91 -11.70
CA HIS A 302 -9.01 15.29 -11.59
C HIS A 302 -10.12 16.30 -11.29
N GLN A 303 -9.87 17.25 -10.38
CA GLN A 303 -10.83 18.31 -10.07
C GLN A 303 -11.10 19.19 -11.29
N GLU A 304 -10.07 19.66 -11.99
CA GLU A 304 -10.23 20.49 -13.18
C GLU A 304 -10.94 19.74 -14.32
N THR A 305 -10.65 18.46 -14.53
CA THR A 305 -11.35 17.61 -15.51
C THR A 305 -12.82 17.42 -15.14
N THR A 306 -13.13 17.24 -13.86
CA THR A 306 -14.52 17.12 -13.38
C THR A 306 -15.29 18.42 -13.61
N GLU A 307 -14.66 19.58 -13.38
CA GLU A 307 -15.24 20.88 -13.68
C GLU A 307 -15.42 21.10 -15.19
N LEU A 308 -14.43 20.70 -16.01
CA LEU A 308 -14.54 20.70 -17.48
C LEU A 308 -15.70 19.84 -17.97
N TYR A 309 -15.84 18.62 -17.43
CA TYR A 309 -16.96 17.72 -17.70
C TYR A 309 -18.30 18.39 -17.37
N ASN A 310 -18.43 19.01 -16.19
CA ASN A 310 -19.68 19.65 -15.77
C ASN A 310 -20.05 20.83 -16.68
N ILE A 311 -19.08 21.69 -17.02
CA ILE A 311 -19.31 22.85 -17.88
C ILE A 311 -19.63 22.40 -19.31
N TYR A 312 -18.88 21.43 -19.85
CA TYR A 312 -19.13 20.92 -21.20
C TYR A 312 -20.47 20.17 -21.28
N SER A 313 -20.83 19.38 -20.27
CA SER A 313 -22.13 18.70 -20.21
C SER A 313 -23.28 19.70 -20.19
N ALA A 314 -23.17 20.75 -19.36
CA ALA A 314 -24.15 21.83 -19.34
C ALA A 314 -24.21 22.59 -20.68
N LYS A 315 -23.06 22.77 -21.35
CA LYS A 315 -22.96 23.36 -22.69
C LYS A 315 -23.67 22.49 -23.73
N ALA A 316 -23.40 21.19 -23.74
CA ALA A 316 -23.98 20.23 -24.66
C ALA A 316 -25.51 20.17 -24.53
N VAL A 317 -26.04 20.17 -23.31
CA VAL A 317 -27.49 20.16 -23.06
C VAL A 317 -28.16 21.39 -23.66
N GLU A 318 -27.59 22.58 -23.47
CA GLU A 318 -28.13 23.81 -24.06
C GLU A 318 -27.98 23.87 -25.58
N GLU A 319 -26.83 23.45 -26.11
CA GLU A 319 -26.58 23.40 -27.55
C GLU A 319 -27.58 22.45 -28.22
N ASN A 320 -27.77 21.26 -27.66
CA ASN A 320 -28.71 20.26 -28.17
C ASN A 320 -30.18 20.72 -28.14
N GLY A 321 -30.51 21.71 -27.30
CA GLY A 321 -31.83 22.34 -27.24
C GLY A 321 -32.08 23.37 -28.36
N LEU A 322 -31.07 23.74 -29.14
CA LEU A 322 -31.21 24.69 -30.24
C LEU A 322 -31.79 24.03 -31.50
N PRO A 323 -32.71 24.69 -32.22
CA PRO A 323 -33.33 24.13 -33.43
C PRO A 323 -32.37 24.03 -34.62
N THR A 324 -31.19 24.65 -34.55
CA THR A 324 -30.17 24.69 -35.60
C THR A 324 -29.13 23.57 -35.48
N VAL A 325 -29.21 22.72 -34.45
CA VAL A 325 -28.19 21.70 -34.17
C VAL A 325 -28.51 20.39 -34.88
N THR A 326 -27.54 19.87 -35.62
CA THR A 326 -27.61 18.59 -36.33
C THR A 326 -27.56 17.41 -35.36
N ASP A 327 -28.18 16.28 -35.71
CA ASP A 327 -28.10 15.07 -34.89
C ASP A 327 -26.67 14.49 -34.82
N GLN A 328 -25.84 14.77 -35.83
CA GLN A 328 -24.40 14.48 -35.80
C GLN A 328 -23.72 15.23 -34.66
N LEU A 329 -23.93 16.54 -34.56
CA LEU A 329 -23.35 17.35 -33.48
C LEU A 329 -23.85 16.91 -32.10
N LYS A 330 -25.12 16.51 -31.96
CA LYS A 330 -25.64 15.96 -30.69
C LYS A 330 -24.92 14.68 -30.28
N ASN A 331 -24.69 13.77 -31.23
CA ASN A 331 -23.96 12.52 -30.98
C ASN A 331 -22.50 12.82 -30.61
N THR A 332 -21.82 13.70 -31.36
CA THR A 332 -20.45 14.12 -31.08
C THR A 332 -20.33 14.74 -29.68
N ASN A 333 -21.29 15.58 -29.28
CA ASN A 333 -21.34 16.15 -27.93
C ASN A 333 -21.50 15.09 -26.84
N GLN A 334 -22.33 14.05 -27.05
CA GLN A 334 -22.46 12.94 -26.10
C GLN A 334 -21.16 12.15 -25.97
N CYS A 335 -20.47 11.90 -27.08
CA CYS A 335 -19.16 11.24 -27.09
C CYS A 335 -18.10 12.05 -26.33
N ILE A 336 -18.07 13.38 -26.51
CA ILE A 336 -17.17 14.26 -25.74
C ILE A 336 -17.47 14.18 -24.24
N VAL A 337 -18.75 14.26 -23.84
CA VAL A 337 -19.15 14.14 -22.43
C VAL A 337 -18.73 12.78 -21.85
N ALA A 338 -18.94 11.69 -22.59
CA ALA A 338 -18.53 10.35 -22.17
C ALA A 338 -17.00 10.23 -22.02
N SER A 339 -16.24 10.76 -22.99
CA SER A 339 -14.76 10.77 -22.93
C SER A 339 -14.23 11.57 -21.74
N LEU A 340 -14.78 12.75 -21.46
CA LEU A 340 -14.40 13.56 -20.28
C LEU A 340 -14.73 12.85 -18.97
N SER A 341 -15.85 12.13 -18.89
CA SER A 341 -16.19 11.33 -17.72
C SER A 341 -15.23 10.16 -17.53
N SER A 342 -14.83 9.48 -18.61
CA SER A 342 -13.83 8.42 -18.57
C SER A 342 -12.46 8.93 -18.10
N ILE A 343 -12.01 10.08 -18.63
CA ILE A 343 -10.76 10.73 -18.19
C ILE A 343 -10.83 11.07 -16.69
N ALA A 344 -11.92 11.72 -16.24
CA ALA A 344 -12.07 12.09 -14.83
C ALA A 344 -12.04 10.85 -13.91
N ASN A 345 -12.63 9.73 -14.32
CA ASN A 345 -12.61 8.49 -13.56
C ASN A 345 -11.19 7.88 -13.50
N GLY A 346 -10.47 7.87 -14.62
CA GLY A 346 -9.09 7.38 -14.67
C GLY A 346 -8.14 8.23 -13.82
N GLU A 347 -8.28 9.56 -13.85
CA GLU A 347 -7.47 10.47 -13.02
C GLU A 347 -7.74 10.30 -11.54
N ASN A 348 -9.01 10.07 -11.16
CA ASN A 348 -9.39 9.74 -9.79
C ASN A 348 -8.81 8.38 -9.35
N ALA A 349 -8.80 7.38 -10.24
CA ALA A 349 -8.19 6.09 -9.96
C ALA A 349 -6.68 6.24 -9.70
N ILE A 350 -5.94 6.98 -10.55
CA ILE A 350 -4.52 7.27 -10.31
C ILE A 350 -4.33 8.03 -8.99
N SER A 351 -5.16 9.05 -8.73
CA SER A 351 -5.09 9.83 -7.49
C SER A 351 -5.24 8.95 -6.25
N ARG A 352 -6.19 8.01 -6.26
CA ARG A 352 -6.42 7.06 -5.15
C ARG A 352 -5.28 6.04 -5.04
N LEU A 353 -4.82 5.50 -6.18
CA LEU A 353 -3.68 4.57 -6.20
C LEU A 353 -2.43 5.22 -5.61
N LEU A 354 -2.17 6.49 -5.92
CA LEU A 354 -1.10 7.26 -5.31
C LEU A 354 -1.34 7.47 -3.82
N SER A 355 -2.48 8.04 -3.41
CA SER A 355 -2.77 8.36 -2.00
C SER A 355 -2.74 7.13 -1.09
N ASP A 356 -3.40 6.06 -1.50
CA ASP A 356 -3.61 4.86 -0.68
C ASP A 356 -2.32 4.03 -0.54
N ASN A 357 -1.43 4.14 -1.54
CA ASN A 357 -0.14 3.46 -1.54
C ASN A 357 1.06 4.39 -1.25
N MET A 358 0.83 5.65 -0.87
CA MET A 358 1.92 6.61 -0.58
C MET A 358 3.00 6.05 0.36
N PRO A 359 2.66 5.46 1.51
CA PRO A 359 3.67 4.88 2.40
C PRO A 359 4.49 3.77 1.72
N ARG A 360 3.84 2.98 0.86
CA ARG A 360 4.48 1.90 0.11
C ARG A 360 5.44 2.47 -0.93
N ILE A 361 4.99 3.43 -1.73
CA ILE A 361 5.81 4.09 -2.76
C ILE A 361 7.07 4.72 -2.14
N ILE A 362 6.92 5.41 -1.00
CA ILE A 362 8.05 6.00 -0.26
C ILE A 362 9.04 4.91 0.19
N THR A 363 8.54 3.79 0.73
CA THR A 363 9.42 2.68 1.13
C THR A 363 10.14 2.04 -0.05
N LEU A 364 9.48 1.90 -1.21
CA LEU A 364 10.08 1.35 -2.43
C LEU A 364 11.24 2.22 -2.93
N ILE A 365 11.07 3.53 -2.87
CA ILE A 365 12.09 4.50 -3.31
C ILE A 365 13.26 4.52 -2.35
N ARG A 366 13.00 4.50 -1.04
CA ARG A 366 14.04 4.39 -0.02
C ARG A 366 14.89 3.13 -0.23
N VAL A 367 14.24 1.99 -0.45
CA VAL A 367 14.95 0.73 -0.74
C VAL A 367 15.72 0.84 -2.06
N GLY A 368 15.12 1.39 -3.11
CA GLY A 368 15.76 1.57 -4.43
C GLY A 368 17.01 2.46 -4.41
N LEU A 369 16.98 3.56 -3.63
CA LEU A 369 18.09 4.49 -3.46
C LEU A 369 19.18 3.94 -2.52
N GLN A 370 18.83 3.17 -1.50
CA GLN A 370 19.81 2.50 -0.61
C GLN A 370 20.69 1.48 -1.35
N PHE A 371 20.19 0.88 -2.43
CA PHE A 371 20.99 0.01 -3.30
C PHE A 371 21.94 0.78 -4.25
N GLN A 372 21.84 2.10 -4.36
CA GLN A 372 22.77 2.93 -5.14
C GLN A 372 23.99 3.41 -4.34
N SER A 373 23.91 3.43 -3.00
CA SER A 373 24.97 3.96 -2.13
C SER A 373 26.03 2.93 -1.71
N HIS A 374 25.91 1.68 -2.15
CA HIS A 374 27.00 0.70 -2.04
C HIS A 374 27.76 0.63 -3.37
N PRO A 375 29.00 1.15 -3.44
CA PRO A 375 29.87 0.87 -4.57
C PRO A 375 30.15 -0.63 -4.59
N GLU A 376 30.01 -1.26 -5.75
CA GLU A 376 30.56 -2.60 -6.00
C GLU A 376 32.05 -2.63 -5.59
N PRO A 377 32.50 -3.63 -4.81
CA PRO A 377 33.93 -3.85 -4.64
C PRO A 377 34.49 -4.33 -5.99
N SER A 378 35.33 -3.50 -6.60
CA SER A 378 36.14 -3.86 -7.76
C SER A 378 37.06 -5.04 -7.41
N PRO A 379 37.22 -6.02 -8.31
CA PRO A 379 38.11 -7.16 -8.09
C PRO A 379 39.57 -6.72 -8.26
N GLU A 380 40.43 -7.28 -7.40
CA GLU A 380 41.89 -7.36 -7.51
C GLU A 380 42.70 -6.09 -7.14
N GLU A 381 43.30 -6.12 -5.94
CA GLU A 381 44.75 -6.08 -5.77
C GLU A 381 45.11 -6.53 -4.34
N GLU A 382 45.46 -7.80 -4.19
CA GLU A 382 46.13 -8.30 -2.98
C GLU A 382 47.49 -7.60 -2.86
N SER A 383 47.64 -6.77 -1.84
CA SER A 383 48.95 -6.45 -1.28
C SER A 383 48.96 -6.81 0.21
N PRO A 384 49.99 -7.53 0.69
CA PRO A 384 50.00 -8.06 2.05
C PRO A 384 50.29 -6.94 3.05
N PRO A 385 49.53 -6.82 4.16
CA PRO A 385 49.91 -5.90 5.22
C PRO A 385 51.11 -6.46 5.99
N ALA A 386 52.09 -5.60 6.19
CA ALA A 386 53.30 -5.84 6.94
C ALA A 386 53.01 -6.32 8.37
N ALA A 387 53.84 -7.25 8.82
CA ALA A 387 53.88 -7.75 10.18
C ALA A 387 54.00 -6.60 11.20
N VAL A 388 53.04 -6.54 12.12
CA VAL A 388 53.16 -5.78 13.37
C VAL A 388 53.28 -6.82 14.49
N GLU A 389 54.38 -6.72 15.25
CA GLU A 389 54.71 -7.58 16.38
C GLU A 389 53.66 -7.48 17.51
N PRO A 390 53.48 -8.55 18.31
CA PRO A 390 52.47 -8.59 19.36
C PRO A 390 52.94 -7.86 20.62
N GLN A 391 52.08 -7.01 21.19
CA GLN A 391 52.20 -6.53 22.56
C GLN A 391 51.13 -7.18 23.44
N ASP A 392 51.61 -7.75 24.55
CA ASP A 392 50.87 -8.48 25.58
C ASP A 392 49.83 -7.61 26.32
N LEU A 393 48.58 -8.08 26.40
CA LEU A 393 47.54 -7.60 27.33
C LEU A 393 46.62 -8.78 27.75
N PRO A 394 45.98 -8.72 28.95
CA PRO A 394 45.82 -9.88 29.85
C PRO A 394 44.60 -10.80 29.64
N ASP A 395 44.82 -12.07 30.01
CA ASP A 395 44.03 -13.32 29.85
C ASP A 395 42.61 -13.42 30.45
N SER A 396 41.83 -12.35 30.60
CA SER A 396 40.50 -12.47 31.26
C SER A 396 39.28 -12.58 30.33
N ASN A 397 39.42 -12.37 29.02
CA ASN A 397 38.29 -12.37 28.07
C ASN A 397 38.28 -13.56 27.07
N ALA A 398 39.24 -14.48 27.19
CA ALA A 398 39.42 -15.56 26.21
C ALA A 398 38.27 -16.58 26.20
N SER A 399 37.62 -16.84 27.34
CA SER A 399 36.56 -17.86 27.45
C SER A 399 35.24 -17.46 26.77
N GLY A 400 34.89 -16.17 26.77
CA GLY A 400 33.67 -15.68 26.13
C GLY A 400 33.77 -15.68 24.61
N LEU A 401 34.90 -15.21 24.07
CA LEU A 401 35.17 -15.20 22.62
C LEU A 401 35.28 -16.60 22.03
N THR A 402 35.83 -17.58 22.76
CA THR A 402 35.85 -18.98 22.30
C THR A 402 34.47 -19.61 22.25
N GLN A 403 33.58 -19.25 23.18
CA GLN A 403 32.22 -19.80 23.23
C GLN A 403 31.30 -19.19 22.16
N GLU A 404 31.45 -17.89 21.87
CA GLU A 404 30.75 -17.22 20.77
C GLU A 404 31.22 -17.74 19.40
N LEU A 405 32.52 -18.01 19.23
CA LEU A 405 33.06 -18.62 18.01
C LEU A 405 32.57 -20.06 17.79
N GLU A 406 32.44 -20.88 18.84
CA GLU A 406 31.87 -22.23 18.72
C GLU A 406 30.38 -22.20 18.34
N LEU A 407 29.61 -21.25 18.87
CA LEU A 407 28.20 -21.04 18.51
C LEU A 407 28.04 -20.59 17.05
N ILE A 408 28.85 -19.61 16.62
CA ILE A 408 28.85 -19.12 15.23
C ILE A 408 29.32 -20.21 14.26
N GLN A 409 30.29 -21.05 14.65
CA GLN A 409 30.71 -22.20 13.85
C GLN A 409 29.60 -23.25 13.74
N GLY A 410 28.89 -23.55 14.84
CA GLY A 410 27.76 -24.46 14.83
C GLY A 410 26.59 -23.97 13.96
N GLU A 411 26.28 -22.68 14.00
CA GLU A 411 25.27 -22.07 13.13
C GLU A 411 25.69 -22.09 11.66
N ASN A 412 26.96 -21.83 11.35
CA ASN A 412 27.49 -21.93 9.99
C ASN A 412 27.46 -23.36 9.45
N ASP A 413 27.75 -24.38 10.27
CA ASP A 413 27.68 -25.78 9.87
C ASP A 413 26.24 -26.24 9.58
N ILE A 414 25.27 -25.73 10.35
CA ILE A 414 23.84 -25.96 10.08
C ILE A 414 23.45 -25.25 8.77
N LEU A 415 23.90 -24.01 8.58
CA LEU A 415 23.63 -23.26 7.35
C LEU A 415 24.21 -23.97 6.12
N LEU A 416 25.46 -24.44 6.20
CA LEU A 416 26.14 -25.18 5.14
C LEU A 416 25.37 -26.46 4.77
N LYS A 417 24.92 -27.23 5.76
CA LYS A 417 24.05 -28.40 5.52
C LYS A 417 22.74 -28.04 4.85
N THR A 418 22.11 -26.94 5.25
CA THR A 418 20.87 -26.48 4.59
C THR A 418 21.10 -26.02 3.15
N ILE A 419 22.25 -25.40 2.87
CA ILE A 419 22.66 -25.00 1.52
C ILE A 419 22.92 -26.25 0.66
N GLU A 420 23.62 -27.25 1.18
CA GLU A 420 23.86 -28.52 0.50
C GLU A 420 22.55 -29.27 0.18
N ASP A 421 21.62 -29.31 1.14
CA ASP A 421 20.29 -29.91 0.94
C ASP A 421 19.47 -29.16 -0.13
N LEU A 422 19.52 -27.83 -0.13
CA LEU A 422 18.87 -27.02 -1.16
C LEU A 422 19.53 -27.22 -2.53
N GLN A 423 20.85 -27.29 -2.61
CA GLN A 423 21.58 -27.58 -3.85
C GLN A 423 21.23 -28.98 -4.39
N GLN A 424 21.11 -30.00 -3.54
CA GLN A 424 20.64 -31.32 -3.96
C GLN A 424 19.20 -31.29 -4.47
N LYS A 425 18.30 -30.53 -3.84
CA LYS A 425 16.92 -30.39 -4.30
C LYS A 425 16.84 -29.68 -5.66
N VAL A 426 17.65 -28.64 -5.86
CA VAL A 426 17.77 -27.95 -7.16
C VAL A 426 18.26 -28.92 -8.23
N LYS A 427 19.33 -29.68 -7.96
CA LYS A 427 19.86 -30.66 -8.91
C LYS A 427 18.82 -31.73 -9.30
N LYS A 428 18.06 -32.26 -8.33
CA LYS A 428 16.97 -33.20 -8.60
C LYS A 428 15.86 -32.57 -9.44
N ALA A 429 15.53 -31.30 -9.22
CA ALA A 429 14.56 -30.58 -10.02
C ALA A 429 15.05 -30.32 -11.46
N GLU A 430 16.34 -30.08 -11.64
CA GLU A 430 16.96 -29.98 -12.96
C GLU A 430 16.93 -31.32 -13.71
N GLU A 431 17.24 -32.43 -13.03
CA GLU A 431 17.17 -33.78 -13.59
C GLU A 431 15.73 -34.15 -14.02
N THR A 432 14.72 -33.81 -13.22
CA THR A 432 13.31 -34.06 -13.61
C THR A 432 12.87 -33.16 -14.76
N LYS A 433 13.32 -31.90 -14.80
CA LYS A 433 13.06 -31.00 -15.93
C LYS A 433 13.62 -31.58 -17.23
N GLU A 434 14.87 -32.04 -17.23
CA GLU A 434 15.48 -32.68 -18.41
C GLU A 434 14.75 -33.98 -18.78
N HIS A 435 14.35 -34.78 -17.80
CA HIS A 435 13.55 -35.99 -18.05
C HIS A 435 12.23 -35.67 -18.77
N TRP A 436 11.46 -34.70 -18.29
CA TRP A 436 10.21 -34.29 -18.93
C TRP A 436 10.43 -33.64 -20.31
N ASN A 437 11.55 -32.94 -20.51
CA ASN A 437 11.91 -32.35 -21.80
C ASN A 437 12.22 -33.43 -22.85
N LEU A 438 12.92 -34.49 -22.46
CA LEU A 438 13.16 -35.66 -23.32
C LEU A 438 11.87 -36.43 -23.63
N GLU A 439 11.00 -36.63 -22.64
CA GLU A 439 9.68 -37.24 -22.86
C GLU A 439 8.84 -36.41 -23.84
N PHE A 440 8.84 -35.08 -23.72
CA PHE A 440 8.16 -34.20 -24.65
C PHE A 440 8.70 -34.34 -26.08
N GLN A 441 10.03 -34.34 -26.26
CA GLN A 441 10.65 -34.54 -27.57
C GLN A 441 10.35 -35.92 -28.16
N LEU A 442 10.32 -36.98 -27.34
CA LEU A 442 9.92 -38.32 -27.76
C LEU A 442 8.44 -38.35 -28.18
N LEU A 443 7.57 -37.65 -27.47
CA LEU A 443 6.16 -37.54 -27.80
C LEU A 443 5.96 -36.77 -29.12
N GLN A 444 6.72 -35.71 -29.33
CA GLN A 444 6.72 -34.94 -30.57
C GLN A 444 7.20 -35.79 -31.76
N LEU A 445 8.29 -36.55 -31.60
CA LEU A 445 8.77 -37.49 -32.60
C LEU A 445 7.75 -38.61 -32.89
N LYS A 446 7.04 -39.11 -31.87
CA LYS A 446 5.95 -40.09 -32.04
C LYS A 446 4.77 -39.47 -32.79
N TYR A 447 4.39 -38.24 -32.45
CA TYR A 447 3.33 -37.49 -33.13
C TYR A 447 3.67 -37.27 -34.61
N ASP A 448 4.88 -36.80 -34.90
CA ASP A 448 5.34 -36.58 -36.27
C ASP A 448 5.41 -37.89 -37.07
N ARG A 449 5.78 -39.00 -36.42
CA ARG A 449 5.78 -40.33 -37.03
C ARG A 449 4.36 -40.85 -37.29
N CYS A 450 3.41 -40.64 -36.39
CA CYS A 450 1.99 -40.95 -36.59
C CYS A 450 1.37 -40.07 -37.69
N ARG A 451 1.79 -38.80 -37.79
CA ARG A 451 1.38 -37.90 -38.86
C ARG A 451 1.92 -38.35 -40.22
N ALA A 452 3.17 -38.82 -40.25
CA ALA A 452 3.79 -39.39 -41.45
C ALA A 452 3.14 -40.72 -41.86
N SER A 453 2.74 -41.58 -40.92
CA SER A 453 2.01 -42.82 -41.22
C SER A 453 0.55 -42.57 -41.65
N SER A 454 -0.11 -41.54 -41.10
CA SER A 454 -1.45 -41.10 -41.52
C SER A 454 -1.48 -40.55 -42.95
N GLY A 455 -0.34 -40.09 -43.49
CA GLY A 455 -0.23 -39.61 -44.86
C GLY A 455 -0.30 -40.68 -45.97
N GLN A 456 -0.26 -41.98 -45.62
CA GLN A 456 -0.32 -43.08 -46.61
C GLN A 456 -1.60 -43.93 -46.57
N GLU A 457 -2.50 -43.71 -45.63
CA GLU A 457 -3.80 -44.41 -45.52
C GLU A 457 -4.97 -43.41 -45.41
N SER A 458 -4.98 -42.37 -46.25
CA SER A 458 -6.14 -41.47 -46.37
C SER A 458 -7.08 -41.92 -47.51
N LEU A 459 -7.49 -43.18 -47.47
CA LEU A 459 -8.65 -43.67 -48.22
C LEU A 459 -9.22 -44.85 -47.43
N LEU A 460 -10.41 -44.61 -46.84
CA LEU A 460 -11.36 -45.55 -46.22
C LEU A 460 -11.43 -45.51 -44.67
N ALA A 461 -12.61 -45.06 -44.20
CA ALA A 461 -13.19 -45.18 -42.86
C ALA A 461 -12.63 -44.28 -41.73
N GLU A 462 -13.38 -43.23 -41.39
CA GLU A 462 -13.41 -42.67 -40.02
C GLU A 462 -13.87 -43.79 -39.06
N THR A 463 -12.93 -44.60 -38.59
CA THR A 463 -13.19 -45.64 -37.61
C THR A 463 -13.46 -45.03 -36.23
N ASP A 464 -14.33 -45.68 -35.44
CA ASP A 464 -14.67 -45.32 -34.04
C ASP A 464 -13.44 -45.06 -33.14
N GLN A 465 -12.27 -45.49 -33.56
CA GLN A 465 -10.98 -45.25 -32.93
C GLN A 465 -10.56 -43.77 -32.92
N ASP A 466 -10.87 -42.98 -33.95
CA ASP A 466 -10.55 -41.54 -33.98
C ASP A 466 -11.46 -40.73 -33.04
N LYS A 467 -12.73 -41.16 -32.91
CA LYS A 467 -13.68 -40.58 -31.93
C LYS A 467 -13.24 -40.88 -30.51
N LEU A 468 -12.84 -42.12 -30.21
CA LEU A 468 -12.32 -42.50 -28.90
C LEU A 468 -11.01 -41.77 -28.55
N LEU A 469 -10.13 -41.54 -29.53
CA LEU A 469 -8.92 -40.75 -29.32
C LEU A 469 -9.24 -39.28 -29.04
N SER A 470 -10.19 -38.69 -29.77
CA SER A 470 -10.65 -37.32 -29.53
C SER A 470 -11.33 -37.15 -28.16
N GLU A 471 -12.12 -38.13 -27.71
CA GLU A 471 -12.74 -38.12 -26.38
C GLU A 471 -11.69 -38.21 -25.27
N ARG A 472 -10.71 -39.10 -25.42
CA ARG A 472 -9.59 -39.23 -24.49
C ARG A 472 -8.75 -37.96 -24.42
N GLU A 473 -8.49 -37.29 -25.55
CA GLU A 473 -7.77 -36.02 -25.56
C GLU A 473 -8.54 -34.90 -24.87
N LEU A 474 -9.87 -34.89 -24.98
CA LEU A 474 -10.73 -33.92 -24.33
C LEU A 474 -10.78 -34.14 -22.82
N GLU A 475 -10.84 -35.40 -22.36
CA GLU A 475 -10.69 -35.77 -20.96
C GLU A 475 -9.31 -35.41 -20.41
N LEU A 476 -8.25 -35.63 -21.18
CA LEU A 476 -6.88 -35.29 -20.77
C LEU A 476 -6.72 -33.76 -20.62
N LYS A 477 -7.26 -32.99 -21.57
CA LYS A 477 -7.28 -31.51 -21.49
C LYS A 477 -8.06 -31.05 -20.27
N ARG A 478 -9.22 -31.65 -20.00
CA ARG A 478 -10.03 -31.33 -18.82
C ARG A 478 -9.27 -31.61 -17.53
N HIS A 479 -8.66 -32.78 -17.41
CA HIS A 479 -7.84 -33.14 -16.25
C HIS A 479 -6.68 -32.16 -16.02
N PHE A 480 -5.94 -31.78 -17.07
CA PHE A 480 -4.87 -30.80 -16.92
C PHE A 480 -5.41 -29.40 -16.62
N GLN A 481 -6.56 -29.02 -17.15
CA GLN A 481 -7.21 -27.77 -16.83
C GLN A 481 -7.68 -27.71 -15.38
N ASP A 482 -8.29 -28.78 -14.88
CA ASP A 482 -8.67 -28.92 -13.48
C ASP A 482 -7.44 -28.89 -12.57
N ARG A 483 -6.35 -29.59 -12.95
CA ARG A 483 -5.09 -29.55 -12.21
C ARG A 483 -4.43 -28.18 -12.20
N MET A 484 -4.49 -27.43 -13.31
CA MET A 484 -4.02 -26.05 -13.35
C MET A 484 -4.85 -25.15 -12.44
N GLN A 485 -6.18 -25.31 -12.43
CA GLN A 485 -7.06 -24.55 -11.55
C GLN A 485 -6.80 -24.87 -10.07
N GLU A 486 -6.58 -26.13 -9.73
CA GLU A 486 -6.22 -26.58 -8.39
C GLU A 486 -4.90 -25.94 -7.92
N ILE A 487 -3.86 -25.99 -8.74
CA ILE A 487 -2.55 -25.37 -8.41
C ILE A 487 -2.68 -23.85 -8.28
N VAL A 488 -3.48 -23.20 -9.12
CA VAL A 488 -3.75 -21.76 -9.00
C VAL A 488 -4.48 -21.44 -7.69
N ALA A 489 -5.48 -22.24 -7.30
CA ALA A 489 -6.19 -22.08 -6.04
C ALA A 489 -5.27 -22.30 -4.83
N GLU A 490 -4.43 -23.35 -4.85
CA GLU A 490 -3.41 -23.60 -3.81
C GLU A 490 -2.45 -22.42 -3.67
N LYS A 491 -1.97 -21.87 -4.80
CA LYS A 491 -1.09 -20.69 -4.79
C LYS A 491 -1.79 -19.47 -4.18
N LEU A 492 -3.02 -19.16 -4.60
CA LEU A 492 -3.78 -18.03 -4.05
C LEU A 492 -4.02 -18.17 -2.54
N MET A 493 -4.30 -19.39 -2.07
CA MET A 493 -4.46 -19.68 -0.65
C MET A 493 -3.13 -19.53 0.11
N ALA A 494 -2.01 -19.99 -0.45
CA ALA A 494 -0.69 -19.81 0.14
C ALA A 494 -0.29 -18.32 0.21
N ASP A 495 -0.58 -17.53 -0.82
CA ASP A 495 -0.34 -16.09 -0.85
C ASP A 495 -1.19 -15.35 0.22
N SER A 496 -2.46 -15.73 0.37
CA SER A 496 -3.35 -15.23 1.44
C SER A 496 -2.83 -15.58 2.84
N GLN A 497 -2.31 -16.78 3.04
CA GLN A 497 -1.71 -17.17 4.32
C GLN A 497 -0.41 -16.41 4.61
N ALA A 498 0.45 -16.23 3.60
CA ALA A 498 1.70 -15.46 3.75
C ALA A 498 1.42 -14.00 4.13
N THR A 499 0.42 -13.38 3.51
CA THR A 499 -0.01 -12.01 3.85
C THR A 499 -0.57 -11.92 5.27
N SER A 500 -1.38 -12.90 5.69
CA SER A 500 -1.86 -12.99 7.08
C SER A 500 -0.72 -13.08 8.10
N PHE A 501 0.27 -13.95 7.86
CA PHE A 501 1.42 -14.08 8.77
C PHE A 501 2.27 -12.81 8.81
N LEU A 502 2.45 -12.13 7.69
CA LEU A 502 3.15 -10.84 7.66
C LEU A 502 2.44 -9.78 8.51
N LEU A 503 1.11 -9.67 8.36
CA LEU A 503 0.31 -8.73 9.16
C LEU A 503 0.38 -9.05 10.65
N GLU A 504 0.39 -10.33 11.02
CA GLU A 504 0.56 -10.78 12.39
C GLU A 504 1.96 -10.43 12.94
N CYS A 505 3.03 -10.65 12.16
CA CYS A 505 4.39 -10.25 12.54
C CYS A 505 4.50 -8.74 12.77
N VAL A 506 3.91 -7.92 11.89
CA VAL A 506 3.89 -6.46 12.05
C VAL A 506 3.10 -6.03 13.30
N ALA A 507 1.97 -6.68 13.57
CA ALA A 507 1.18 -6.40 14.77
C ALA A 507 1.93 -6.80 16.06
N LEU A 508 2.61 -7.95 16.04
CA LEU A 508 3.46 -8.43 17.14
C LEU A 508 4.63 -7.49 17.40
N GLU A 509 5.30 -7.01 16.36
CA GLU A 509 6.41 -6.07 16.47
C GLU A 509 5.96 -4.75 17.14
N ARG A 510 4.79 -4.22 16.73
CA ARG A 510 4.20 -3.02 17.38
C ARG A 510 3.93 -3.26 18.87
N ARG A 511 3.37 -4.43 19.21
CA ARG A 511 3.11 -4.81 20.61
C ARG A 511 4.40 -4.98 21.40
N TYR A 512 5.43 -5.57 20.80
CA TYR A 512 6.76 -5.73 21.41
C TYR A 512 7.38 -4.37 21.71
N ARG A 513 7.43 -3.46 20.74
CA ARG A 513 7.96 -2.09 20.93
C ARG A 513 7.22 -1.34 22.04
N SER A 514 5.90 -1.46 22.11
CA SER A 514 5.11 -0.85 23.20
C SER A 514 5.43 -1.48 24.57
N ALA A 515 5.63 -2.80 24.62
CA ALA A 515 6.06 -3.49 25.84
C ALA A 515 7.49 -3.10 26.25
N GLU A 516 8.38 -2.90 25.28
CA GLU A 516 9.76 -2.48 25.50
C GLU A 516 9.84 -1.07 26.07
N LYS A 517 9.11 -0.10 25.49
CA LYS A 517 9.00 1.26 26.06
C LYS A 517 8.46 1.24 27.50
N ARG A 518 7.47 0.39 27.80
CA ARG A 518 6.95 0.21 29.17
C ARG A 518 7.98 -0.40 30.11
N ARG A 519 8.75 -1.40 29.65
CA ARG A 519 9.85 -2.00 30.43
C ARG A 519 10.92 -0.97 30.77
N GLU A 520 11.33 -0.15 29.81
CA GLU A 520 12.30 0.93 30.03
C GLU A 520 11.80 1.95 31.05
N HIS A 521 10.53 2.34 30.95
CA HIS A 521 9.91 3.24 31.92
C HIS A 521 9.91 2.66 33.35
N LEU A 522 9.51 1.39 33.52
CA LEU A 522 9.52 0.72 34.82
C LEU A 522 10.93 0.56 35.39
N ILE A 523 11.94 0.34 34.56
CA ILE A 523 13.35 0.29 35.00
C ILE A 523 13.79 1.65 35.54
N GLU A 524 13.39 2.74 34.87
CA GLU A 524 13.72 4.08 35.33
C GLU A 524 13.01 4.45 36.64
N GLU A 525 11.75 4.04 36.81
CA GLU A 525 11.03 4.20 38.08
C GLU A 525 11.65 3.38 39.21
N LEU A 526 12.04 2.13 38.93
CA LEU A 526 12.72 1.28 39.89
C LEU A 526 14.03 1.92 40.36
N ARG A 527 14.85 2.44 39.43
CA ARG A 527 16.09 3.16 39.78
C ARG A 527 15.83 4.37 40.69
N LYS A 528 14.77 5.13 40.42
CA LYS A 528 14.39 6.28 41.26
C LYS A 528 13.97 5.84 42.66
N ALA A 529 13.16 4.78 42.75
CA ALA A 529 12.72 4.23 44.04
C ALA A 529 13.89 3.64 44.85
N GLU A 530 14.84 2.95 44.19
CA GLU A 530 16.07 2.46 44.82
C GLU A 530 16.91 3.62 45.37
N ALA A 531 17.11 4.68 44.58
CA ALA A 531 17.83 5.87 45.02
C ALA A 531 17.17 6.54 46.24
N GLN A 532 15.82 6.66 46.24
CA GLN A 532 15.08 7.19 47.38
C GLN A 532 15.20 6.30 48.62
N THR A 533 15.21 4.97 48.44
CA THR A 533 15.38 4.02 49.55
C THR A 533 16.76 4.17 50.20
N VAL A 534 17.81 4.39 49.41
CA VAL A 534 19.16 4.65 49.91
C VAL A 534 19.18 5.95 50.74
N VAL A 535 18.62 7.05 50.22
CA VAL A 535 18.56 8.33 50.93
C VAL A 535 17.80 8.20 52.26
N LEU A 536 16.61 7.58 52.23
CA LEU A 536 15.83 7.36 53.45
C LEU A 536 16.56 6.49 54.47
N LYS A 537 17.34 5.50 54.01
CA LYS A 537 18.15 4.67 54.90
C LYS A 537 19.27 5.48 55.56
N GLU A 538 19.96 6.34 54.82
CA GLU A 538 20.97 7.26 55.37
C GLU A 538 20.35 8.25 56.37
N GLU A 539 19.15 8.76 56.10
CA GLU A 539 18.40 9.62 57.03
C GLU A 539 18.00 8.87 58.32
N VAL A 540 17.56 7.62 58.20
CA VAL A 540 17.26 6.78 59.37
C VAL A 540 18.52 6.49 60.18
N ASP A 541 19.63 6.12 59.53
CA ASP A 541 20.88 5.82 60.21
C ASP A 541 21.45 7.05 60.93
N THR A 542 21.39 8.23 60.29
CA THR A 542 21.83 9.50 60.89
C THR A 542 20.94 9.96 62.04
N THR A 543 19.61 9.80 61.93
CA THR A 543 18.69 10.12 63.03
C THR A 543 18.83 9.15 64.20
N ALA A 544 19.00 7.85 63.94
CA ALA A 544 19.28 6.84 64.96
C ALA A 544 20.58 7.14 65.72
N ALA A 545 21.67 7.42 65.01
CA ALA A 545 22.95 7.79 65.61
C ALA A 545 22.85 9.08 66.46
N ASN A 546 22.07 10.06 66.01
CA ASN A 546 21.84 11.30 66.78
C ASN A 546 21.07 11.02 68.08
N TYR A 547 19.99 10.22 68.03
CA TYR A 547 19.24 9.85 69.22
C TYR A 547 20.06 9.00 70.20
N GLU A 548 20.88 8.07 69.69
CA GLU A 548 21.82 7.29 70.51
C GLU A 548 22.84 8.21 71.21
N GLY A 549 23.40 9.19 70.48
CA GLY A 549 24.28 10.20 71.05
C GLY A 549 23.61 11.03 72.16
N GLN A 550 22.36 11.46 71.94
CA GLN A 550 21.58 12.19 72.95
C GLN A 550 21.29 11.33 74.18
N LEU A 551 20.91 10.07 74.00
CA LEU A 551 20.64 9.13 75.09
C LEU A 551 21.92 8.80 75.87
N SER A 552 23.06 8.63 75.20
CA SER A 552 24.36 8.43 75.84
C SER A 552 24.73 9.64 76.71
N LEU A 553 24.57 10.85 76.18
CA LEU A 553 24.86 12.09 76.92
C LEU A 553 23.92 12.26 78.13
N MET A 554 22.64 11.92 77.99
CA MET A 554 21.68 11.92 79.10
C MET A 554 22.02 10.85 80.14
N THR A 555 22.42 9.66 79.70
CA THR A 555 22.82 8.56 80.59
C THR A 555 24.05 8.94 81.40
N GLU A 556 25.06 9.53 80.76
CA GLU A 556 26.25 10.04 81.44
C GLU A 556 25.90 11.16 82.44
N HIS A 557 25.00 12.07 82.07
CA HIS A 557 24.52 13.12 82.97
C HIS A 557 23.80 12.54 84.19
N VAL A 558 22.91 11.55 84.01
CA VAL A 558 22.21 10.87 85.10
C VAL A 558 23.18 10.10 85.98
N ALA A 559 24.17 9.41 85.41
CA ALA A 559 25.22 8.73 86.16
C ALA A 559 26.02 9.71 87.04
N ARG A 560 26.49 10.84 86.48
CA ARG A 560 27.16 11.90 87.26
C ARG A 560 26.26 12.49 88.35
N MET A 561 24.95 12.63 88.08
CA MET A 561 24.00 13.12 89.08
C MET A 561 23.81 12.10 90.21
N ASN A 562 23.70 10.81 89.89
CA ASN A 562 23.61 9.74 90.87
C ASN A 562 24.88 9.65 91.72
N GLU A 563 26.08 9.75 91.13
CA GLU A 563 27.34 9.83 91.89
C GLU A 563 27.31 10.97 92.90
N LYS A 564 26.89 12.18 92.47
CA LYS A 564 26.74 13.33 93.39
C LYS A 564 25.71 13.06 94.50
N LEU A 565 24.59 12.41 94.19
CA LEU A 565 23.58 12.04 95.17
C LEU A 565 24.11 11.00 96.16
N THR A 566 24.87 10.01 95.70
CA THR A 566 25.53 9.02 96.55
C THR A 566 26.53 9.71 97.48
N MET A 567 27.40 10.57 96.95
CA MET A 567 28.34 11.37 97.77
C MET A 567 27.62 12.20 98.84
N LYS A 568 26.49 12.82 98.48
CA LYS A 568 25.67 13.60 99.44
C LYS A 568 24.97 12.71 100.47
N THR A 569 24.56 11.51 100.09
CA THR A 569 23.96 10.53 101.01
C THR A 569 24.99 10.01 102.00
N ASP A 570 26.20 9.68 101.53
CA ASP A 570 27.33 9.29 102.38
C ASP A 570 27.72 10.42 103.35
N GLU A 571 27.72 11.67 102.89
CA GLU A 571 27.93 12.85 103.73
C GLU A 571 26.86 12.96 104.83
N ILE A 572 25.58 12.80 104.45
CA ILE A 572 24.44 12.79 105.40
C ILE A 572 24.57 11.65 106.41
N ASP A 573 24.92 10.44 105.99
CA ASP A 573 25.01 9.29 106.87
C ASP A 573 26.23 9.36 107.79
N SER A 574 27.34 9.93 107.32
CA SER A 574 28.48 10.33 108.18
C SER A 574 28.03 11.33 109.25
N LEU A 575 27.32 12.39 108.87
CA LEU A 575 26.80 13.39 109.81
C LEU A 575 25.79 12.77 110.81
N LYS A 576 24.91 11.86 110.37
CA LYS A 576 24.01 11.11 111.26
C LYS A 576 24.78 10.21 112.21
N TYR A 577 25.83 9.53 111.76
CA TYR A 577 26.69 8.70 112.60
C TYR A 577 27.38 9.55 113.67
N GLU A 578 27.93 10.71 113.29
CA GLU A 578 28.50 11.67 114.25
C GLU A 578 27.47 12.17 115.27
N LEU A 579 26.24 12.48 114.84
CA LEU A 579 25.15 12.88 115.72
C LEU A 579 24.74 11.75 116.69
N SER A 580 24.63 10.51 116.20
CA SER A 580 24.34 9.32 117.01
C SER A 580 25.45 9.02 118.02
N HIS A 581 26.73 9.17 117.65
CA HIS A 581 27.85 8.97 118.56
C HIS A 581 28.02 10.10 119.58
N LYS A 582 27.69 11.34 119.23
CA LYS A 582 27.56 12.45 120.20
C LYS A 582 26.39 12.23 121.17
N GLY A 583 25.32 11.58 120.74
CA GLY A 583 24.20 11.15 121.61
C GLY A 583 24.58 10.04 122.60
N LYS A 584 25.44 9.08 122.20
CA LYS A 584 25.90 7.98 123.08
C LYS A 584 27.00 8.35 124.08
N LYS A 585 27.71 9.46 123.88
CA LYS A 585 28.67 10.02 124.87
C LYS A 585 28.02 10.90 125.97
N LYS A 586 26.69 11.00 126.00
CA LYS A 586 25.91 11.75 127.01
C LYS A 586 25.02 10.85 127.89
N LYS A 587 25.41 9.60 128.13
CA LYS A 587 24.89 8.78 129.23
C LYS A 587 25.97 8.58 130.28
#